data_AF-A0A838S7V4-F1
#
_entry.id   AF-A0A838S7V4-F1
#
_cell.length_a   1.000
_cell.length_b   1.000
_cell.length_c   1.000
_cell.angle_alpha   90.00
_cell.angle_beta   90.00
_cell.angle_gamma   90.00
#
_symmetry.space_group_name_H-M   'P 1'
#
loop_
_entity.id
_entity.type
_entity.pdbx_description
1 polymer ?
#
loop_
_entity_poly.entity_id
_entity_poly.type
_entity_poly.pdbx_seq_one_letter_code
_entity_poly.pdbx_strand_id
1 'polypeptide(L)'
;MTFYEVRARSVINKVPGGSRMPFGWTINPYRGCSHACRYCLVGETPILMADGGTKPLAEVQVGDAIYGTVRKGAYRRFAVTEVLAHWRTVKPAYRVTLEDGTELVASADHRFLTGRGWKHVTGATSGARRRPHLTTHDELLGTGAFADQPQPGPAYRRGYLCGMVRGDGHVGTYSYSRPGRTRGDVHRFRLALTDLEALDRAQEYLESIPISTQRFAFTPATAVRRPLTGIRTSARDGVNAVREVMRWPDTLRDDWCRGFLAGIFDAEGSCSAGVLRIDNTDPDIIDWIAACLRRFGFEFRVEDPGRANAIRVVRLLGGMCERLRFFHTTDPAISRKRSVEGVAIKNRARLRVVSVGELGLELPMYDITTGTGDFIADGVVSHNCFARRTHEYLDLDAGIDFDTKVVVKLNAPELVRVELARPRWAGEHIAMGTNVDCYQRAEGRYRLMPGILAALRDARNPFSILTKGTLVLRDLDLLRESAEVTDVAVNLSIGSVDATV
;
A
#
# COMPACT_ATOMS: atom_id res chain seq x y z
N MET A 1 23.58 23.36 -1.75
CA MET A 1 23.06 22.94 -3.07
C MET A 1 24.24 22.83 -4.01
N THR A 2 24.47 21.66 -4.58
CA THR A 2 25.57 21.34 -5.49
C THR A 2 24.98 21.12 -6.88
N PHE A 3 25.60 21.70 -7.90
CA PHE A 3 25.21 21.48 -9.29
C PHE A 3 26.24 20.59 -9.96
N TYR A 4 25.80 19.49 -10.56
CA TYR A 4 26.64 18.59 -11.34
C TYR A 4 26.45 18.91 -12.81
N GLU A 5 27.40 19.64 -13.35
CA GLU A 5 27.41 20.01 -14.76
C GLU A 5 27.88 18.81 -15.59
N VAL A 6 27.01 18.35 -16.49
CA VAL A 6 27.28 17.19 -17.33
C VAL A 6 27.09 17.55 -18.80
N ARG A 7 27.86 16.89 -19.67
CA ARG A 7 27.58 16.84 -21.10
C ARG A 7 26.79 15.56 -21.39
N ALA A 8 25.51 15.71 -21.68
CA ALA A 8 24.65 14.59 -22.03
C ALA A 8 25.03 14.00 -23.39
N ARG A 9 24.75 12.71 -23.59
CA ARG A 9 24.82 12.06 -24.92
C ARG A 9 23.53 12.25 -25.73
N SER A 10 22.41 12.41 -25.03
CA SER A 10 21.09 12.65 -25.62
C SER A 10 20.19 13.45 -24.69
N VAL A 11 19.21 14.17 -25.25
CA VAL A 11 18.33 15.06 -24.48
C VAL A 11 16.84 14.85 -24.74
N ILE A 12 16.43 14.39 -25.93
CA ILE A 12 15.06 14.03 -26.27
C ILE A 12 14.81 12.55 -25.89
N ASN A 13 13.96 12.32 -24.89
CA ASN A 13 13.72 11.01 -24.30
C ASN A 13 12.32 10.49 -24.66
N LYS A 14 12.23 9.23 -25.10
CA LYS A 14 10.95 8.58 -25.35
C LYS A 14 10.26 8.25 -24.03
N VAL A 15 8.96 8.53 -23.94
CA VAL A 15 8.11 8.14 -22.82
C VAL A 15 7.81 6.63 -22.94
N PRO A 16 7.92 5.83 -21.86
CA PRO A 16 7.62 4.40 -21.91
C PRO A 16 6.18 4.12 -22.37
N GLY A 17 5.98 3.10 -23.20
CA GLY A 17 4.69 2.82 -23.84
C GLY A 17 3.52 2.48 -22.91
N GLY A 18 3.78 2.15 -21.63
CA GLY A 18 2.75 1.95 -20.61
C GLY A 18 2.31 3.24 -19.89
N SER A 19 2.89 4.39 -20.23
CA SER A 19 2.56 5.68 -19.63
C SER A 19 1.21 6.20 -20.11
N ARG A 20 0.43 6.78 -19.20
CA ARG A 20 -0.87 7.41 -19.51
C ARG A 20 -0.75 8.87 -19.98
N MET A 21 0.48 9.37 -20.16
CA MET A 21 0.71 10.75 -20.56
C MET A 21 0.32 10.96 -22.03
N PRO A 22 -0.28 12.10 -22.39
CA PRO A 22 -0.78 12.35 -23.75
C PRO A 22 0.33 12.65 -24.78
N PHE A 23 1.61 12.44 -24.44
CA PHE A 23 2.76 12.76 -25.26
C PHE A 23 3.79 11.62 -25.26
N GLY A 24 4.51 11.46 -26.38
CA GLY A 24 5.46 10.37 -26.59
C GLY A 24 6.93 10.73 -26.28
N TRP A 25 7.26 12.01 -26.15
CA TRP A 25 8.65 12.48 -26.03
C TRP A 25 8.81 13.61 -25.02
N THR A 26 9.98 13.70 -24.40
CA THR A 26 10.29 14.71 -23.37
C THR A 26 11.71 15.25 -23.44
N ILE A 27 11.87 16.53 -23.08
CA ILE A 27 13.17 17.15 -22.79
C ILE A 27 13.25 17.47 -21.30
N ASN A 28 14.32 17.02 -20.65
CA ASN A 28 14.61 17.28 -19.25
C ASN A 28 16.04 17.83 -19.13
N PRO A 29 16.23 19.18 -19.09
CA PRO A 29 17.55 19.81 -19.00
C PRO A 29 18.17 19.66 -17.61
N TYR A 30 17.33 19.50 -16.60
CA TYR A 30 17.70 19.27 -15.22
C TYR A 30 17.26 17.88 -14.76
N ARG A 31 18.04 17.26 -13.87
CA ARG A 31 17.57 16.17 -13.00
C ARG A 31 17.83 16.58 -11.56
N GLY A 32 16.91 16.23 -10.66
CA GLY A 32 16.92 16.70 -9.28
C GLY A 32 16.02 17.92 -9.12
N CYS A 33 15.49 18.10 -7.91
CA CYS A 33 14.52 19.14 -7.63
C CYS A 33 14.94 19.98 -6.44
N SER A 34 15.33 21.21 -6.73
CA SER A 34 15.63 22.22 -5.71
C SER A 34 14.41 22.66 -4.87
N HIS A 35 13.20 22.19 -5.18
CA HIS A 35 11.99 22.47 -4.39
C HIS A 35 11.89 21.62 -3.10
N ALA A 36 12.73 20.61 -2.89
CA ALA A 36 12.90 19.87 -1.64
C ALA A 36 11.61 19.31 -0.98
N CYS A 37 10.52 19.16 -1.75
CA CYS A 37 9.27 18.60 -1.26
C CYS A 37 9.49 17.12 -0.91
N ARG A 38 9.51 16.79 0.40
CA ARG A 38 9.60 15.42 0.90
C ARG A 38 8.31 15.09 1.63
N TYR A 39 7.48 14.22 1.05
CA TYR A 39 6.19 13.83 1.61
C TYR A 39 6.41 12.73 2.65
N CYS A 40 7.06 13.05 3.77
CA CYS A 40 7.53 12.02 4.69
C CYS A 40 6.58 11.78 5.86
N LEU A 41 6.58 10.53 6.34
CA LEU A 41 5.91 10.06 7.56
C LEU A 41 6.95 9.48 8.51
N VAL A 42 6.61 9.32 9.79
CA VAL A 42 7.50 8.63 10.74
C VAL A 42 7.64 7.14 10.40
N GLY A 43 8.75 6.54 10.80
CA GLY A 43 9.09 5.15 10.45
C GLY A 43 8.06 4.11 10.93
N GLU A 44 7.43 4.36 12.07
CA GLU A 44 6.43 3.47 12.68
C GLU A 44 5.08 3.48 11.95
N THR A 45 4.85 4.40 11.02
CA THR A 45 3.55 4.49 10.34
C THR A 45 3.27 3.19 9.58
N PRO A 46 2.17 2.46 9.89
CA PRO A 46 1.87 1.19 9.27
C PRO A 46 1.39 1.37 7.83
N ILE A 47 2.04 0.69 6.89
CA ILE A 47 1.71 0.70 5.46
C ILE A 47 0.89 -0.54 5.13
N LEU A 48 -0.22 -0.37 4.42
CA LEU A 48 -1.08 -1.51 4.03
C LEU A 48 -0.41 -2.33 2.92
N MET A 49 -0.01 -3.55 3.26
CA MET A 49 0.65 -4.51 2.37
C MET A 49 -0.36 -5.22 1.47
N ALA A 50 0.07 -5.70 0.29
CA ALA A 50 -0.82 -6.31 -0.70
C ALA A 50 -1.55 -7.59 -0.20
N ASP A 51 -0.95 -8.28 0.77
CA ASP A 51 -1.52 -9.44 1.48
C ASP A 51 -2.61 -9.06 2.51
N GLY A 52 -2.89 -7.77 2.68
CA GLY A 52 -3.85 -7.25 3.66
C GLY A 52 -3.30 -7.21 5.09
N GLY A 53 -1.99 -7.31 5.27
CA GLY A 53 -1.28 -6.96 6.50
C GLY A 53 -0.78 -5.53 6.48
N THR A 54 0.01 -5.21 7.50
CA THR A 54 0.69 -3.93 7.66
C THR A 54 2.16 -4.15 7.95
N LYS A 55 2.99 -3.22 7.48
CA LYS A 55 4.43 -3.17 7.76
C LYS A 55 4.82 -1.74 8.13
N PRO A 56 5.66 -1.50 9.14
CA PRO A 56 6.16 -0.16 9.44
C PRO A 56 6.85 0.44 8.22
N LEU A 57 6.60 1.72 7.91
CA LEU A 57 7.18 2.40 6.76
C LEU A 57 8.72 2.31 6.73
N ALA A 58 9.38 2.33 7.88
CA ALA A 58 10.84 2.17 7.97
C ALA A 58 11.34 0.79 7.50
N GLU A 59 10.50 -0.23 7.56
CA GLU A 59 10.83 -1.62 7.20
C GLU A 59 10.36 -2.02 5.79
N VAL A 60 9.61 -1.15 5.12
CA VAL A 60 9.21 -1.34 3.72
C VAL A 60 10.45 -1.32 2.82
N GLN A 61 10.51 -2.27 1.89
CA GLN A 61 11.63 -2.44 0.96
C GLN A 61 11.21 -2.20 -0.49
N VAL A 62 12.17 -1.81 -1.34
CA VAL A 62 11.95 -1.76 -2.78
C VAL A 62 11.61 -3.17 -3.28
N GLY A 63 10.57 -3.28 -4.10
CA GLY A 63 10.00 -4.55 -4.54
C GLY A 63 8.84 -5.06 -3.69
N ASP A 64 8.61 -4.51 -2.49
CA ASP A 64 7.43 -4.88 -1.70
C ASP A 64 6.14 -4.53 -2.45
N ALA A 65 5.18 -5.45 -2.42
CA ALA A 65 3.84 -5.22 -2.95
C ALA A 65 2.95 -4.61 -1.86
N ILE A 66 2.42 -3.41 -2.11
CA ILE A 66 1.56 -2.67 -1.18
C ILE A 66 0.29 -2.17 -1.86
N TYR A 67 -0.66 -1.67 -1.07
CA TYR A 67 -1.82 -0.97 -1.62
C TYR A 67 -1.52 0.52 -1.81
N GLY A 68 -1.66 0.95 -3.06
CA GLY A 68 -2.01 2.32 -3.40
C GLY A 68 -3.42 2.33 -3.97
N THR A 69 -3.71 3.34 -4.79
CA THR A 69 -5.07 3.55 -5.24
C THR A 69 -5.16 4.06 -6.67
N VAL A 70 -6.24 3.70 -7.36
CA VAL A 70 -6.51 4.14 -8.74
C VAL A 70 -7.93 4.69 -8.85
N ARG A 71 -8.11 5.73 -9.66
CA ARG A 71 -9.45 6.26 -9.97
C ARG A 71 -10.07 5.43 -11.11
N LYS A 72 -11.24 4.84 -10.85
CA LYS A 72 -12.03 4.09 -11.85
C LYS A 72 -13.49 4.54 -11.77
N GLY A 73 -13.93 5.26 -12.80
CA GLY A 73 -15.24 5.93 -12.79
C GLY A 73 -15.30 6.99 -11.69
N ALA A 74 -16.42 7.03 -10.96
CA ALA A 74 -16.63 7.99 -9.87
C ALA A 74 -15.84 7.68 -8.58
N TYR A 75 -15.25 6.49 -8.46
CA TYR A 75 -14.64 6.02 -7.21
C TYR A 75 -13.14 5.80 -7.33
N ARG A 76 -12.43 6.06 -6.23
CA ARG A 76 -11.07 5.60 -6.02
C ARG A 76 -11.11 4.19 -5.42
N ARG A 77 -10.27 3.29 -5.91
CA ARG A 77 -10.24 1.88 -5.53
C ARG A 77 -8.83 1.48 -5.11
N PHE A 78 -8.73 0.55 -4.17
CA PHE A 78 -7.46 -0.07 -3.82
C PHE A 78 -6.86 -0.78 -5.04
N ALA A 79 -5.57 -0.60 -5.25
CA ALA A 79 -4.82 -1.28 -6.30
C ALA A 79 -3.46 -1.70 -5.75
N VAL A 80 -3.07 -2.94 -6.05
CA VAL A 80 -1.73 -3.42 -5.73
C VAL A 80 -0.72 -2.65 -6.58
N THR A 81 0.37 -2.24 -5.94
CA THR A 81 1.47 -1.51 -6.55
C THR A 81 2.78 -1.92 -5.91
N GLU A 82 3.87 -1.77 -6.63
CA GLU A 82 5.21 -2.08 -6.14
C GLU A 82 5.86 -0.81 -5.57
N VAL A 83 6.63 -0.98 -4.50
CA VAL A 83 7.54 0.05 -3.98
C VAL A 83 8.75 0.15 -4.90
N LEU A 84 8.93 1.32 -5.49
CA LEU A 84 9.97 1.60 -6.49
C LEU A 84 11.21 2.27 -5.91
N ALA A 85 11.08 2.95 -4.77
CA ALA A 85 12.16 3.61 -4.06
C ALA A 85 11.76 3.84 -2.59
N HIS A 86 12.73 3.84 -1.68
CA HIS A 86 12.54 4.06 -0.24
C HIS A 86 13.74 4.86 0.29
N TRP A 87 13.49 5.91 1.08
CA TRP A 87 14.56 6.74 1.64
C TRP A 87 14.17 7.38 2.95
N ARG A 88 15.20 7.88 3.66
CA ARG A 88 15.09 8.53 4.97
C ARG A 88 15.58 9.98 4.92
N THR A 89 14.94 10.84 5.70
CA THR A 89 15.35 12.22 5.97
C THR A 89 15.14 12.55 7.44
N VAL A 90 15.78 13.60 7.97
CA VAL A 90 15.41 14.21 9.25
C VAL A 90 14.69 15.52 8.98
N LYS A 91 13.54 15.76 9.61
CA LYS A 91 12.70 16.96 9.41
C LYS A 91 11.86 17.31 10.65
N PRO A 92 11.45 18.58 10.81
CA PRO A 92 10.45 18.98 11.79
C PRO A 92 9.16 18.17 11.64
N ALA A 93 8.66 17.66 12.76
CA ALA A 93 7.52 16.77 12.80
C ALA A 93 6.22 17.47 13.20
N TYR A 94 5.15 17.10 12.52
CA TYR A 94 3.80 17.59 12.76
C TYR A 94 2.87 16.42 13.05
N ARG A 95 2.06 16.56 14.08
CA ARG A 95 0.99 15.61 14.42
C ARG A 95 -0.31 16.10 13.83
N VAL A 96 -0.98 15.24 13.08
CA VAL A 96 -2.35 15.41 12.58
C VAL A 96 -3.22 14.43 13.37
N THR A 97 -4.19 14.95 14.10
CA THR A 97 -5.14 14.14 14.88
C THR A 97 -6.50 14.17 14.18
N LEU A 98 -7.11 13.01 14.00
CA LEU A 98 -8.43 12.85 13.38
C LEU A 98 -9.52 12.56 14.42
N GLU A 99 -10.79 12.77 14.04
CA GLU A 99 -11.95 12.61 14.93
C GLU A 99 -12.14 11.18 15.47
N ASP A 100 -11.68 10.17 14.74
CA ASP A 100 -11.70 8.77 15.20
C ASP A 100 -10.54 8.40 16.15
N GLY A 101 -9.66 9.35 16.45
CA GLY A 101 -8.48 9.16 17.30
C GLY A 101 -7.20 8.78 16.54
N THR A 102 -7.25 8.61 15.21
CA THR A 102 -6.05 8.36 14.40
C THR A 102 -5.06 9.52 14.55
N GLU A 103 -3.78 9.20 14.79
CA GLU A 103 -2.70 10.16 14.89
C GLU A 103 -1.63 9.89 13.83
N LEU A 104 -1.46 10.84 12.92
CA LEU A 104 -0.46 10.76 11.86
C LEU A 104 0.68 11.73 12.17
N VAL A 105 1.91 11.23 12.20
CA VAL A 105 3.10 12.08 12.34
C VAL A 105 3.82 12.19 11.01
N ALA A 106 3.86 13.39 10.46
CA ALA A 106 4.29 13.66 9.10
C ALA A 106 5.13 14.94 9.01
N SER A 107 5.83 15.10 7.89
CA SER A 107 6.49 16.36 7.56
C SER A 107 5.47 17.43 7.22
N ALA A 108 5.82 18.71 7.40
CA ALA A 108 4.98 19.85 7.02
C ALA A 108 4.48 19.80 5.56
N ASP A 109 5.28 19.20 4.68
CA ASP A 109 5.04 19.14 3.25
C ASP A 109 4.25 17.89 2.83
N HIS A 110 4.08 16.88 3.71
CA HIS A 110 3.35 15.66 3.41
C HIS A 110 1.93 15.98 2.94
N ARG A 111 1.41 15.24 1.97
CA ARG A 111 0.07 15.47 1.43
C ARG A 111 -0.83 14.27 1.66
N PHE A 112 -1.98 14.54 2.26
CA PHE A 112 -3.06 13.57 2.39
C PHE A 112 -4.17 13.90 1.39
N LEU A 113 -4.85 12.86 0.91
CA LEU A 113 -5.99 13.03 0.01
C LEU A 113 -7.24 13.38 0.82
N THR A 114 -7.96 14.41 0.39
CA THR A 114 -9.26 14.80 0.95
C THR A 114 -10.34 14.72 -0.13
N GLY A 115 -11.61 14.89 0.25
CA GLY A 115 -12.71 15.08 -0.70
C GLY A 115 -12.52 16.28 -1.66
N ARG A 116 -11.66 17.24 -1.30
CA ARG A 116 -11.34 18.43 -2.10
C ARG A 116 -9.95 18.36 -2.77
N GLY A 117 -9.36 17.16 -2.84
CA GLY A 117 -8.05 16.93 -3.42
C GLY A 117 -6.91 16.89 -2.40
N TRP A 118 -5.67 16.99 -2.88
CA TRP A 118 -4.48 16.84 -2.06
C TRP A 118 -4.20 18.09 -1.22
N LYS A 119 -3.99 17.91 0.09
CA LYS A 119 -3.70 18.97 1.05
C LYS A 119 -2.40 18.68 1.78
N HIS A 120 -1.53 19.69 1.92
CA HIS A 120 -0.32 19.58 2.74
C HIS A 120 -0.66 19.54 4.22
N VAL A 121 0.19 18.97 5.06
CA VAL A 121 -0.02 18.97 6.52
C VAL A 121 -0.14 20.39 7.05
N THR A 122 0.79 21.27 6.70
CA THR A 122 0.72 22.69 7.06
C THR A 122 1.13 23.60 5.90
N GLY A 123 0.79 24.88 6.00
CA GLY A 123 1.10 25.92 5.03
C GLY A 123 0.92 27.31 5.66
N ALA A 124 1.37 28.35 4.95
CA ALA A 124 1.10 29.72 5.39
C ALA A 124 -0.34 30.13 5.00
N THR A 125 -1.00 30.89 5.87
CA THR A 125 -2.33 31.47 5.59
C THR A 125 -2.25 32.66 4.63
N SER A 126 -1.10 33.33 4.53
CA SER A 126 -0.85 34.47 3.65
C SER A 126 0.57 34.47 3.06
N GLY A 127 0.80 35.30 2.03
CA GLY A 127 2.10 35.52 1.39
C GLY A 127 2.54 34.42 0.41
N ALA A 128 3.80 34.52 -0.06
CA ALA A 128 4.36 33.66 -1.11
C ALA A 128 4.51 32.17 -0.73
N ARG A 129 4.29 31.81 0.54
CA ARG A 129 4.30 30.43 1.05
C ARG A 129 2.89 29.83 1.20
N ARG A 130 1.84 30.53 0.73
CA ARG A 130 0.46 30.03 0.74
C ARG A 130 0.34 28.79 -0.13
N ARG A 131 -0.24 27.73 0.43
CA ARG A 131 -0.52 26.47 -0.29
C ARG A 131 -1.76 25.79 0.29
N PRO A 132 -2.45 24.92 -0.47
CA PRO A 132 -3.51 24.09 0.08
C PRO A 132 -2.96 23.21 1.21
N HIS A 133 -3.45 23.42 2.41
CA HIS A 133 -3.06 22.67 3.61
C HIS A 133 -4.29 22.23 4.40
N LEU A 134 -4.09 21.29 5.32
CA LEU A 134 -5.13 20.75 6.19
C LEU A 134 -5.63 21.82 7.16
N THR A 135 -6.94 21.85 7.30
CA THR A 135 -7.68 22.62 8.29
C THR A 135 -8.65 21.69 9.01
N THR A 136 -9.24 22.15 10.11
CA THR A 136 -10.24 21.36 10.85
C THR A 136 -11.55 21.10 10.09
N HIS A 137 -11.70 21.68 8.90
CA HIS A 137 -12.83 21.46 8.00
C HIS A 137 -12.53 20.39 6.93
N ASP A 138 -11.29 19.89 6.86
CA ASP A 138 -10.91 18.86 5.92
C ASP A 138 -11.16 17.46 6.51
N GLU A 139 -11.57 16.55 5.65
CA GLU A 139 -11.76 15.13 5.96
C GLU A 139 -10.85 14.31 5.05
N LEU A 140 -10.02 13.46 5.65
CA LEU A 140 -9.10 12.61 4.91
C LEU A 140 -9.84 11.44 4.26
N LEU A 141 -9.35 10.99 3.11
CA LEU A 141 -9.87 9.80 2.44
C LEU A 141 -9.19 8.54 2.99
N GLY A 142 -9.97 7.58 3.48
CA GLY A 142 -9.38 6.39 4.09
C GLY A 142 -10.37 5.46 4.82
N THR A 143 -9.80 4.55 5.61
CA THR A 143 -10.48 3.59 6.47
C THR A 143 -10.30 3.86 7.97
N GLY A 144 -9.42 4.79 8.35
CA GLY A 144 -9.03 5.05 9.73
C GLY A 144 -7.91 4.13 10.21
N ALA A 145 -7.38 4.44 11.40
CA ALA A 145 -6.21 3.77 11.99
C ALA A 145 -6.28 2.24 11.89
N PHE A 146 -5.14 1.64 11.60
CA PHE A 146 -4.99 0.19 11.60
C PHE A 146 -4.89 -0.33 13.04
N ALA A 147 -5.58 -1.44 13.32
CA ALA A 147 -5.42 -2.12 14.60
C ALA A 147 -4.04 -2.78 14.71
N ASP A 148 -3.56 -2.92 15.95
CA ASP A 148 -2.31 -3.62 16.24
C ASP A 148 -2.38 -5.10 15.84
N GLN A 149 -1.29 -5.55 15.20
CA GLN A 149 -1.09 -6.95 14.88
C GLN A 149 -0.66 -7.77 16.11
N PRO A 150 -1.15 -9.01 16.25
CA PRO A 150 -0.71 -9.89 17.33
C PRO A 150 0.75 -10.30 17.16
N GLN A 151 1.49 -10.36 18.27
CA GLN A 151 2.73 -11.12 18.30
C GLN A 151 2.40 -12.60 18.56
N PRO A 152 2.86 -13.55 17.72
CA PRO A 152 2.44 -14.95 17.79
C PRO A 152 3.12 -15.72 18.93
N GLY A 153 2.76 -15.39 20.17
CA GLY A 153 3.17 -16.09 21.38
C GLY A 153 2.41 -17.42 21.58
N PRO A 154 2.74 -18.20 22.63
CA PRO A 154 2.16 -19.54 22.86
C PRO A 154 0.63 -19.57 22.93
N ALA A 155 0.01 -18.57 23.55
CA ALA A 155 -1.45 -18.47 23.67
C ALA A 155 -2.12 -18.24 22.30
N TYR A 156 -1.56 -17.36 21.48
CA TYR A 156 -2.01 -17.11 20.11
C TYR A 156 -1.89 -18.37 19.24
N ARG A 157 -0.72 -19.01 19.24
CA ARG A 157 -0.48 -20.24 18.46
C ARG A 157 -1.46 -21.35 18.85
N ARG A 158 -1.71 -21.54 20.15
CA ARG A 158 -2.72 -22.49 20.66
C ARG A 158 -4.13 -22.12 20.21
N GLY A 159 -4.49 -20.84 20.24
CA GLY A 159 -5.77 -20.33 19.72
C GLY A 159 -5.95 -20.66 18.24
N TYR A 160 -4.95 -20.31 17.43
CA TYR A 160 -4.93 -20.56 15.99
C TYR A 160 -5.12 -22.05 15.68
N LEU A 161 -4.35 -22.92 16.31
CA LEU A 161 -4.50 -24.36 16.14
C LEU A 161 -5.86 -24.87 16.61
N CYS A 162 -6.41 -24.35 17.71
CA CYS A 162 -7.74 -24.72 18.18
C CYS A 162 -8.82 -24.40 17.14
N GLY A 163 -8.82 -23.18 16.60
CA GLY A 163 -9.77 -22.78 15.54
C GLY A 163 -9.59 -23.58 14.26
N MET A 164 -8.35 -23.71 13.79
CA MET A 164 -8.01 -24.43 12.57
C MET A 164 -8.40 -25.92 12.62
N VAL A 165 -8.02 -26.61 13.69
CA VAL A 165 -8.28 -28.05 13.83
C VAL A 165 -9.76 -28.32 14.06
N ARG A 166 -10.51 -27.40 14.70
CA ARG A 166 -11.95 -27.56 14.89
C ARG A 166 -12.76 -27.31 13.62
N GLY A 167 -12.31 -26.44 12.73
CA GLY A 167 -12.96 -26.22 11.44
C GLY A 167 -12.65 -27.34 10.44
N ASP A 168 -11.37 -27.59 10.15
CA ASP A 168 -10.96 -28.47 9.03
C ASP A 168 -10.14 -29.71 9.46
N GLY A 169 -9.89 -29.88 10.76
CA GLY A 169 -9.11 -30.99 11.30
C GLY A 169 -9.93 -32.23 11.61
N HIS A 170 -9.33 -33.41 11.39
CA HIS A 170 -9.89 -34.70 11.77
C HIS A 170 -9.03 -35.37 12.85
N VAL A 171 -9.59 -35.59 14.04
CA VAL A 171 -8.93 -36.24 15.17
C VAL A 171 -9.75 -37.43 15.65
N GLY A 172 -9.17 -38.63 15.62
CA GLY A 172 -9.89 -39.87 15.96
C GLY A 172 -9.02 -40.94 16.59
N THR A 173 -9.66 -41.80 17.38
CA THR A 173 -9.08 -43.05 17.90
C THR A 173 -10.01 -44.19 17.52
N TYR A 174 -9.46 -45.22 16.88
CA TYR A 174 -10.21 -46.35 16.34
C TYR A 174 -9.70 -47.65 16.95
N SER A 175 -10.52 -48.28 17.79
CA SER A 175 -10.22 -49.62 18.29
C SER A 175 -10.53 -50.65 17.20
N TYR A 176 -9.63 -51.60 16.99
CA TYR A 176 -9.88 -52.75 16.12
C TYR A 176 -9.52 -54.05 16.84
N SER A 177 -10.33 -55.07 16.58
CA SER A 177 -10.08 -56.45 17.01
C SER A 177 -9.82 -57.28 15.77
N ARG A 178 -8.62 -57.88 15.66
CA ARG A 178 -8.31 -58.86 14.61
C ARG A 178 -8.31 -60.27 15.22
N PRO A 179 -8.90 -61.28 14.56
CA PRO A 179 -8.85 -62.66 15.06
C PRO A 179 -7.40 -63.08 15.34
N GLY A 180 -7.12 -63.56 16.55
CA GLY A 180 -5.79 -64.01 16.97
C GLY A 180 -4.76 -62.93 17.37
N ARG A 181 -5.17 -61.65 17.50
CA ARG A 181 -4.31 -60.58 18.06
C ARG A 181 -5.02 -59.80 19.18
N THR A 182 -4.23 -59.29 20.12
CA THR A 182 -4.69 -58.37 21.17
C THR A 182 -5.33 -57.11 20.56
N ARG A 183 -6.39 -56.61 21.20
CA ARG A 183 -7.10 -55.37 20.82
C ARG A 183 -6.11 -54.21 20.71
N GLY A 184 -6.17 -53.46 19.61
CA GLY A 184 -5.28 -52.33 19.36
C GLY A 184 -6.05 -51.05 19.01
N ASP A 185 -5.53 -49.91 19.42
CA ASP A 185 -6.08 -48.59 19.10
C ASP A 185 -5.21 -47.89 18.04
N VAL A 186 -5.84 -47.41 16.96
CA VAL A 186 -5.20 -46.51 15.99
C VAL A 186 -5.54 -45.07 16.34
N HIS A 187 -4.54 -44.25 16.62
CA HIS A 187 -4.71 -42.80 16.76
C HIS A 187 -4.45 -42.12 15.41
N ARG A 188 -5.26 -41.11 15.06
CA ARG A 188 -5.09 -40.36 13.82
C ARG A 188 -5.46 -38.89 14.00
N PHE A 189 -4.54 -38.02 13.63
CA PHE A 189 -4.79 -36.63 13.31
C PHE A 189 -4.51 -36.38 11.82
N ARG A 190 -5.36 -35.60 11.16
CA ARG A 190 -5.18 -35.14 9.78
C ARG A 190 -5.75 -33.73 9.63
N LEU A 191 -4.99 -32.81 9.03
CA LEU A 191 -5.47 -31.51 8.58
C LEU A 191 -5.13 -31.39 7.11
N ALA A 192 -6.06 -30.97 6.26
CA ALA A 192 -5.84 -30.85 4.83
C ALA A 192 -6.52 -29.64 4.25
N LEU A 193 -5.73 -28.80 3.59
CA LEU A 193 -6.14 -27.48 3.13
C LEU A 193 -5.73 -27.29 1.67
N THR A 194 -6.48 -26.41 1.00
CA THR A 194 -6.12 -25.94 -0.34
C THR A 194 -5.08 -24.82 -0.27
N ASP A 195 -5.14 -24.00 0.78
CA ASP A 195 -4.26 -22.85 0.97
C ASP A 195 -3.03 -23.28 1.79
N LEU A 196 -1.86 -23.26 1.15
CA LEU A 196 -0.61 -23.72 1.77
C LEU A 196 -0.15 -22.79 2.90
N GLU A 197 -0.40 -21.48 2.82
CA GLU A 197 -0.04 -20.50 3.87
C GLU A 197 -0.58 -20.92 5.25
N ALA A 198 -1.86 -21.31 5.31
CA ALA A 198 -2.49 -21.76 6.54
C ALA A 198 -2.00 -23.15 7.00
N LEU A 199 -1.72 -24.05 6.06
CA LEU A 199 -1.20 -25.38 6.35
C LEU A 199 0.24 -25.33 6.89
N ASP A 200 1.08 -24.51 6.27
CA ASP A 200 2.47 -24.26 6.65
C ASP A 200 2.52 -23.65 8.07
N ARG A 201 1.71 -22.61 8.32
CA ARG A 201 1.59 -22.00 9.65
C ARG A 201 1.07 -22.98 10.71
N ALA A 202 0.05 -23.77 10.37
CA ALA A 202 -0.46 -24.79 11.29
C ALA A 202 0.59 -25.85 11.62
N GLN A 203 1.36 -26.29 10.62
CA GLN A 203 2.46 -27.23 10.84
C GLN A 203 3.55 -26.62 11.72
N GLU A 204 4.00 -25.40 11.44
CA GLU A 204 5.00 -24.69 12.24
C GLU A 204 4.56 -24.57 13.71
N TYR A 205 3.30 -24.20 13.95
CA TYR A 205 2.77 -24.08 15.32
C TYR A 205 2.66 -25.44 16.00
N LEU A 206 2.27 -26.50 15.28
CA LEU A 206 2.26 -27.86 15.80
C LEU A 206 3.68 -28.35 16.14
N GLU A 207 4.70 -27.97 15.38
CA GLU A 207 6.10 -28.33 15.64
C GLU A 207 6.73 -27.51 16.79
N SER A 208 6.17 -26.34 17.09
CA SER A 208 6.58 -25.54 18.26
C SER A 208 6.12 -26.11 19.60
N ILE A 209 5.17 -27.04 19.56
CA ILE A 209 4.83 -27.98 20.63
C ILE A 209 5.30 -29.36 20.16
N PRO A 210 5.55 -30.37 21.01
CA PRO A 210 6.21 -31.61 20.60
C PRO A 210 5.32 -32.56 19.75
N ILE A 211 4.71 -32.04 18.67
CA ILE A 211 3.82 -32.73 17.75
C ILE A 211 4.44 -32.72 16.35
N SER A 212 5.19 -33.78 16.04
CA SER A 212 5.71 -33.97 14.68
C SER A 212 4.59 -34.43 13.73
N THR A 213 4.52 -33.80 12.55
CA THR A 213 3.59 -34.17 11.49
C THR A 213 4.30 -34.46 10.18
N GLN A 214 3.69 -35.30 9.34
CA GLN A 214 4.20 -35.63 8.01
C GLN A 214 3.26 -35.06 6.94
N ARG A 215 3.83 -34.40 5.93
CA ARG A 215 3.11 -33.93 4.74
C ARG A 215 2.77 -35.09 3.80
N PHE A 216 1.61 -35.01 3.16
CA PHE A 216 1.19 -35.96 2.12
C PHE A 216 0.16 -35.32 1.18
N ALA A 217 0.05 -35.85 -0.04
CA ALA A 217 -1.00 -35.46 -0.98
C ALA A 217 -2.35 -36.08 -0.54
N PHE A 218 -3.34 -35.24 -0.24
CA PHE A 218 -4.66 -35.70 0.23
C PHE A 218 -5.56 -36.07 -0.94
N THR A 219 -5.65 -35.21 -1.95
CA THR A 219 -6.39 -35.47 -3.20
C THR A 219 -5.67 -34.74 -4.33
N PRO A 220 -5.38 -35.42 -5.46
CA PRO A 220 -4.75 -34.78 -6.61
C PRO A 220 -5.64 -33.71 -7.23
N ALA A 221 -5.05 -32.78 -7.97
CA ALA A 221 -5.81 -31.77 -8.72
C ALA A 221 -6.77 -32.46 -9.71
N THR A 222 -7.98 -31.94 -9.82
CA THR A 222 -8.95 -32.33 -10.87
C THR A 222 -9.28 -31.10 -11.70
N ALA A 223 -9.95 -31.28 -12.85
CA ALA A 223 -10.39 -30.16 -13.69
C ALA A 223 -11.28 -29.13 -12.96
N VAL A 224 -11.90 -29.51 -11.83
CA VAL A 224 -12.86 -28.71 -11.07
C VAL A 224 -12.45 -28.43 -9.62
N ARG A 225 -11.38 -29.06 -9.11
CA ARG A 225 -10.92 -28.89 -7.71
C ARG A 225 -9.41 -28.75 -7.62
N ARG A 226 -8.98 -27.76 -6.85
CA ARG A 226 -7.58 -27.55 -6.49
C ARG A 226 -7.03 -28.75 -5.69
N PRO A 227 -5.72 -29.05 -5.80
CA PRO A 227 -5.12 -30.12 -5.02
C PRO A 227 -5.22 -29.81 -3.52
N LEU A 228 -5.41 -30.86 -2.73
CA LEU A 228 -5.40 -30.77 -1.27
C LEU A 228 -4.09 -31.37 -0.77
N THR A 229 -3.34 -30.59 0.00
CA THR A 229 -2.16 -31.05 0.74
C THR A 229 -2.57 -31.20 2.20
N GLY A 230 -2.10 -32.26 2.85
CA GLY A 230 -2.38 -32.48 4.26
C GLY A 230 -1.16 -32.78 5.10
N ILE A 231 -1.30 -32.54 6.39
CA ILE A 231 -0.37 -32.96 7.45
C ILE A 231 -1.07 -33.98 8.34
N ARG A 232 -0.32 -34.97 8.86
CA ARG A 232 -0.86 -36.01 9.74
C ARG A 232 0.12 -36.43 10.82
N THR A 233 -0.42 -36.95 11.91
CA THR A 233 0.33 -37.79 12.86
C THR A 233 -0.52 -38.97 13.31
N SER A 234 0.13 -40.10 13.55
CA SER A 234 -0.51 -41.32 14.09
C SER A 234 0.09 -41.72 15.43
N ALA A 235 1.07 -40.97 15.95
CA ALA A 235 1.65 -41.20 17.27
C ALA A 235 0.60 -40.89 18.33
N ARG A 236 0.40 -41.80 19.29
CA ARG A 236 -0.57 -41.65 20.39
C ARG A 236 -0.39 -40.31 21.10
N ASP A 237 0.85 -40.00 21.50
CA ASP A 237 1.16 -38.79 22.25
C ASP A 237 0.93 -37.53 21.42
N GLY A 238 1.29 -37.56 20.13
CA GLY A 238 1.01 -36.47 19.20
C GLY A 238 -0.50 -36.21 19.05
N VAL A 239 -1.32 -37.26 18.88
CA VAL A 239 -2.77 -37.12 18.77
C VAL A 239 -3.39 -36.66 20.09
N ASN A 240 -2.91 -37.13 21.24
CA ASN A 240 -3.36 -36.65 22.55
C ASN A 240 -2.99 -35.17 22.78
N ALA A 241 -1.81 -34.74 22.36
CA ALA A 241 -1.38 -33.35 22.40
C ALA A 241 -2.25 -32.46 21.49
N VAL A 242 -2.64 -32.93 20.29
CA VAL A 242 -3.62 -32.21 19.45
C VAL A 242 -4.96 -32.07 20.18
N ARG A 243 -5.46 -33.11 20.85
CA ARG A 243 -6.68 -33.02 21.66
C ARG A 243 -6.56 -31.99 22.78
N GLU A 244 -5.40 -31.88 23.42
CA GLU A 244 -5.13 -30.88 24.44
C GLU A 244 -5.15 -29.45 23.88
N VAL A 245 -4.61 -29.25 22.68
CA VAL A 245 -4.65 -27.95 21.97
C VAL A 245 -6.10 -27.54 21.64
N MET A 246 -6.95 -28.50 21.27
CA MET A 246 -8.38 -28.26 20.97
C MET A 246 -9.24 -27.97 22.21
N ARG A 247 -8.73 -28.17 23.43
CA ARG A 247 -9.52 -27.94 24.64
C ARG A 247 -9.86 -26.45 24.78
N TRP A 248 -11.14 -26.15 24.99
CA TRP A 248 -11.59 -24.81 25.31
C TRP A 248 -10.88 -24.30 26.56
N PRO A 249 -10.34 -23.07 26.57
CA PRO A 249 -9.67 -22.54 27.75
C PRO A 249 -10.70 -22.18 28.82
N ASP A 250 -10.32 -22.35 30.10
CA ASP A 250 -11.16 -21.91 31.22
C ASP A 250 -11.26 -20.38 31.32
N THR A 251 -10.26 -19.68 30.76
CA THR A 251 -10.19 -18.20 30.74
C THR A 251 -9.96 -17.68 29.32
N LEU A 252 -10.82 -16.74 28.89
CA LEU A 252 -10.68 -16.02 27.63
C LEU A 252 -9.53 -15.00 27.69
N ARG A 253 -8.35 -15.38 27.19
CA ARG A 253 -7.20 -14.49 27.02
C ARG A 253 -7.20 -13.84 25.63
N ASP A 254 -6.80 -12.58 25.53
CA ASP A 254 -6.80 -11.80 24.27
C ASP A 254 -6.04 -12.52 23.16
N ASP A 255 -4.78 -12.89 23.41
CA ASP A 255 -3.94 -13.54 22.40
C ASP A 255 -4.55 -14.85 21.91
N TRP A 256 -5.12 -15.64 22.82
CA TRP A 256 -5.81 -16.87 22.44
C TRP A 256 -7.05 -16.59 21.59
N CYS A 257 -7.84 -15.55 21.93
CA CYS A 257 -9.01 -15.15 21.15
C CYS A 257 -8.61 -14.67 19.74
N ARG A 258 -7.54 -13.88 19.62
CA ARG A 258 -6.99 -13.42 18.33
C ARG A 258 -6.59 -14.62 17.47
N GLY A 259 -5.84 -15.54 18.07
CA GLY A 259 -5.42 -16.79 17.40
C GLY A 259 -6.62 -17.63 16.99
N PHE A 260 -7.58 -17.85 17.91
CA PHE A 260 -8.78 -18.65 17.63
C PHE A 260 -9.58 -18.10 16.45
N LEU A 261 -9.84 -16.78 16.44
CA LEU A 261 -10.53 -16.12 15.33
C LEU A 261 -9.77 -16.23 14.01
N ALA A 262 -8.44 -16.12 14.03
CA ALA A 262 -7.61 -16.30 12.85
C ALA A 262 -7.69 -17.73 12.30
N GLY A 263 -7.50 -18.72 13.17
CA GLY A 263 -7.50 -20.13 12.79
C GLY A 263 -8.86 -20.61 12.26
N ILE A 264 -9.96 -20.22 12.92
CA ILE A 264 -11.30 -20.60 12.46
C ILE A 264 -11.70 -19.84 11.18
N PHE A 265 -11.23 -18.59 11.01
CA PHE A 265 -11.43 -17.86 9.75
C PHE A 265 -10.62 -18.47 8.60
N ASP A 266 -9.41 -18.96 8.85
CA ASP A 266 -8.63 -19.64 7.83
C ASP A 266 -9.21 -21.00 7.45
N ALA A 267 -9.79 -21.74 8.40
CA ALA A 267 -10.52 -22.98 8.11
C ALA A 267 -11.83 -22.69 7.34
N GLU A 268 -12.79 -22.03 7.98
CA GLU A 268 -14.17 -21.93 7.48
C GLU A 268 -14.59 -20.52 7.06
N GLY A 269 -13.75 -19.54 7.34
CA GLY A 269 -14.05 -18.15 7.00
C GLY A 269 -14.00 -17.84 5.51
N SER A 270 -14.86 -16.92 5.08
CA SER A 270 -14.86 -16.38 3.74
C SER A 270 -14.99 -14.86 3.76
N CYS A 271 -14.37 -14.21 2.77
CA CYS A 271 -14.47 -12.78 2.57
C CYS A 271 -14.66 -12.49 1.08
N SER A 272 -15.91 -12.27 0.68
CA SER A 272 -16.29 -12.06 -0.72
C SER A 272 -17.36 -10.98 -0.82
N ALA A 273 -17.36 -10.26 -1.95
CA ALA A 273 -18.29 -9.16 -2.21
C ALA A 273 -18.36 -8.10 -1.07
N GLY A 274 -17.26 -7.91 -0.34
CA GLY A 274 -17.17 -6.95 0.76
C GLY A 274 -17.77 -7.42 2.09
N VAL A 275 -18.09 -8.71 2.24
CA VAL A 275 -18.68 -9.27 3.45
C VAL A 275 -17.81 -10.40 4.00
N LEU A 276 -17.46 -10.30 5.28
CA LEU A 276 -16.72 -11.32 6.04
C LEU A 276 -17.70 -12.22 6.78
N ARG A 277 -17.55 -13.53 6.61
CA ARG A 277 -18.40 -14.57 7.22
C ARG A 277 -17.56 -15.71 7.75
N ILE A 278 -18.05 -16.37 8.80
CA ILE A 278 -17.55 -17.65 9.31
C ILE A 278 -18.76 -18.55 9.48
N ASP A 279 -18.77 -19.71 8.83
CA ASP A 279 -19.88 -20.65 8.82
C ASP A 279 -19.50 -21.93 9.56
N ASN A 280 -20.33 -22.36 10.51
CA ASN A 280 -20.11 -23.60 11.25
C ASN A 280 -21.46 -24.24 11.66
N THR A 281 -21.49 -25.55 11.84
CA THR A 281 -22.66 -26.32 12.29
C THR A 281 -22.68 -26.56 13.80
N ASP A 282 -21.53 -26.47 14.46
CA ASP A 282 -21.35 -26.66 15.90
C ASP A 282 -21.72 -25.36 16.65
N PRO A 283 -22.79 -25.37 17.47
CA PRO A 283 -23.21 -24.20 18.23
C PRO A 283 -22.14 -23.72 19.22
N ASP A 284 -21.30 -24.60 19.77
CA ASP A 284 -20.25 -24.20 20.71
C ASP A 284 -19.20 -23.35 20.00
N ILE A 285 -18.81 -23.73 18.78
CA ILE A 285 -17.85 -22.95 17.97
C ILE A 285 -18.43 -21.57 17.64
N ILE A 286 -19.71 -21.51 17.27
CA ILE A 286 -20.42 -20.24 17.01
C ILE A 286 -20.42 -19.33 18.25
N ASP A 287 -20.68 -19.89 19.43
CA ASP A 287 -20.68 -19.14 20.69
C ASP A 287 -19.27 -18.64 21.07
N TRP A 288 -18.22 -19.45 20.82
CA TRP A 288 -16.84 -19.03 21.02
C TRP A 288 -16.40 -17.94 20.03
N ILE A 289 -16.80 -18.03 18.76
CA ILE A 289 -16.56 -16.96 17.76
C ILE A 289 -17.24 -15.68 18.26
N ALA A 290 -18.51 -15.76 18.66
CA ALA A 290 -19.28 -14.63 19.15
C ALA A 290 -18.65 -14.00 20.40
N ALA A 291 -18.20 -14.82 21.37
CA ALA A 291 -17.52 -14.35 22.58
C ALA A 291 -16.22 -13.61 22.25
N CYS A 292 -15.39 -14.16 21.36
CA CYS A 292 -14.13 -13.53 20.94
C CYS A 292 -14.36 -12.23 20.16
N LEU A 293 -15.36 -12.19 19.27
CA LEU A 293 -15.72 -10.97 18.54
C LEU A 293 -16.21 -9.86 19.47
N ARG A 294 -17.08 -10.19 20.45
CA ARG A 294 -17.54 -9.22 21.48
C ARG A 294 -16.38 -8.69 22.31
N ARG A 295 -15.40 -9.54 22.65
CA ARG A 295 -14.21 -9.15 23.43
C ARG A 295 -13.42 -8.03 22.75
N PHE A 296 -13.34 -8.03 21.42
CA PHE A 296 -12.67 -6.99 20.64
C PHE A 296 -13.64 -5.93 20.09
N GLY A 297 -14.87 -5.86 20.59
CA GLY A 297 -15.85 -4.85 20.22
C GLY A 297 -16.30 -4.91 18.76
N PHE A 298 -16.22 -6.07 18.10
CA PHE A 298 -16.76 -6.23 16.75
C PHE A 298 -18.29 -6.31 16.78
N GLU A 299 -18.94 -5.59 15.88
CA GLU A 299 -20.36 -5.78 15.59
C GLU A 299 -20.56 -6.92 14.59
N PHE A 300 -21.42 -7.88 14.92
CA PHE A 300 -21.72 -9.02 14.06
C PHE A 300 -23.17 -9.48 14.22
N ARG A 301 -23.63 -10.32 13.28
CA ARG A 301 -24.89 -11.07 13.40
C ARG A 301 -24.62 -12.56 13.24
N VAL A 302 -25.34 -13.37 14.01
CA VAL A 302 -25.46 -14.80 13.77
C VAL A 302 -26.75 -15.02 12.99
N GLU A 303 -26.61 -15.55 11.77
CA GLU A 303 -27.72 -15.79 10.85
C GLU A 303 -27.97 -17.31 10.76
N ASP A 304 -29.23 -17.70 10.87
CA ASP A 304 -29.68 -19.06 10.59
C ASP A 304 -30.39 -19.05 9.23
N PRO A 305 -29.78 -19.60 8.17
CA PRO A 305 -30.37 -19.68 6.85
C PRO A 305 -31.49 -20.73 6.75
N GLY A 306 -31.85 -21.43 7.83
CA GLY A 306 -32.96 -22.40 7.87
C GLY A 306 -32.71 -23.65 7.03
N ARG A 307 -31.44 -23.97 6.77
CA ARG A 307 -31.06 -25.13 5.95
C ARG A 307 -31.12 -26.41 6.77
N ALA A 308 -31.46 -27.53 6.12
CA ALA A 308 -31.53 -28.85 6.74
C ALA A 308 -30.23 -29.32 7.42
N ASN A 309 -29.09 -28.70 7.08
CA ASN A 309 -27.77 -29.02 7.63
C ASN A 309 -27.38 -28.20 8.86
N ALA A 310 -28.30 -27.38 9.42
CA ALA A 310 -28.10 -26.59 10.64
C ALA A 310 -26.90 -25.62 10.64
N ILE A 311 -26.35 -25.28 9.47
CA ILE A 311 -25.27 -24.28 9.36
C ILE A 311 -25.75 -22.94 9.88
N ARG A 312 -24.98 -22.33 10.78
CA ARG A 312 -25.13 -20.92 11.16
C ARG A 312 -23.99 -20.09 10.60
N VAL A 313 -24.26 -18.82 10.33
CA VAL A 313 -23.31 -17.90 9.71
C VAL A 313 -23.06 -16.71 10.63
N VAL A 314 -21.83 -16.55 11.11
CA VAL A 314 -21.39 -15.34 11.80
C VAL A 314 -20.94 -14.33 10.75
N ARG A 315 -21.71 -13.25 10.57
CA ARG A 315 -21.41 -12.17 9.62
C ARG A 315 -20.92 -10.93 10.35
N LEU A 316 -19.73 -10.47 9.99
CA LEU A 316 -19.17 -9.21 10.50
C LEU A 316 -19.86 -7.99 9.84
N LEU A 317 -20.19 -6.98 10.64
CA LEU A 317 -20.78 -5.72 10.19
C LEU A 317 -19.69 -4.63 10.01
N GLY A 318 -20.09 -3.40 9.69
CA GLY A 318 -19.17 -2.24 9.57
C GLY A 318 -18.46 -2.07 8.22
N GLY A 319 -18.31 -3.12 7.41
CA GLY A 319 -17.77 -3.01 6.05
C GLY A 319 -16.24 -2.99 6.02
N MET A 320 -15.63 -2.13 5.20
CA MET A 320 -14.17 -2.19 4.98
C MET A 320 -13.34 -1.89 6.23
N CYS A 321 -13.70 -0.88 7.04
CA CYS A 321 -12.93 -0.52 8.24
C CYS A 321 -12.88 -1.71 9.22
N GLU A 322 -14.02 -2.31 9.53
CA GLU A 322 -14.08 -3.48 10.43
C GLU A 322 -13.43 -4.73 9.84
N ARG A 323 -13.42 -4.90 8.51
CA ARG A 323 -12.70 -6.00 7.86
C ARG A 323 -11.18 -5.87 8.02
N LEU A 324 -10.62 -4.69 7.73
CA LEU A 324 -9.20 -4.44 7.96
C LEU A 324 -8.85 -4.55 9.44
N ARG A 325 -9.72 -4.00 10.31
CA ARG A 325 -9.58 -4.15 11.77
C ARG A 325 -9.55 -5.62 12.19
N PHE A 326 -10.43 -6.45 11.65
CA PHE A 326 -10.42 -7.90 11.89
C PHE A 326 -9.10 -8.53 11.43
N PHE A 327 -8.68 -8.28 10.17
CA PHE A 327 -7.44 -8.86 9.64
C PHE A 327 -6.20 -8.46 10.44
N HIS A 328 -6.10 -7.20 10.87
CA HIS A 328 -4.94 -6.76 11.64
C HIS A 328 -5.04 -7.25 13.09
N THR A 329 -6.23 -7.25 13.70
CA THR A 329 -6.44 -7.74 15.07
C THR A 329 -6.11 -9.23 15.21
N THR A 330 -6.45 -10.04 14.20
CA THR A 330 -6.34 -11.50 14.29
C THR A 330 -5.17 -12.07 13.49
N ASP A 331 -4.68 -11.42 12.43
CA ASP A 331 -3.67 -11.92 11.49
C ASP A 331 -3.94 -13.34 10.91
N PRO A 332 -5.01 -13.54 10.11
CA PRO A 332 -5.22 -14.81 9.40
C PRO A 332 -4.11 -15.06 8.36
N ALA A 333 -3.76 -16.31 8.12
CA ALA A 333 -2.67 -16.73 7.25
C ALA A 333 -3.00 -16.60 5.77
N ILE A 334 -4.28 -16.79 5.38
CA ILE A 334 -4.64 -16.91 3.97
C ILE A 334 -4.76 -15.52 3.33
N SER A 335 -3.72 -15.08 2.62
CA SER A 335 -3.62 -13.74 2.03
C SER A 335 -4.75 -13.44 1.03
N ARG A 336 -5.15 -14.44 0.23
CA ARG A 336 -6.28 -14.28 -0.70
C ARG A 336 -7.63 -13.97 -0.02
N LYS A 337 -7.82 -14.35 1.25
CA LYS A 337 -9.03 -14.04 2.03
C LYS A 337 -8.98 -12.61 2.59
N ARG A 338 -7.79 -12.02 2.66
CA ARG A 338 -7.53 -10.67 3.20
C ARG A 338 -7.50 -9.58 2.12
N SER A 339 -7.34 -9.96 0.85
CA SER A 339 -7.26 -9.01 -0.27
C SER A 339 -8.41 -8.00 -0.30
N VAL A 340 -8.05 -6.74 -0.55
CA VAL A 340 -8.97 -5.62 -0.72
C VAL A 340 -8.88 -4.98 -2.11
N GLU A 341 -8.15 -5.63 -3.02
CA GLU A 341 -7.95 -5.13 -4.38
C GLU A 341 -9.27 -4.85 -5.10
N GLY A 342 -9.33 -3.71 -5.79
CA GLY A 342 -10.49 -3.29 -6.55
C GLY A 342 -11.66 -2.79 -5.70
N VAL A 343 -11.61 -2.91 -4.37
CA VAL A 343 -12.68 -2.37 -3.50
C VAL A 343 -12.63 -0.84 -3.50
N ALA A 344 -13.81 -0.22 -3.57
CA ALA A 344 -13.92 1.24 -3.52
C ALA A 344 -13.64 1.76 -2.11
N ILE A 345 -12.84 2.82 -2.02
CA ILE A 345 -12.57 3.53 -0.78
C ILE A 345 -13.79 4.41 -0.49
N LYS A 346 -14.39 4.21 0.69
CA LYS A 346 -15.54 4.96 1.17
C LYS A 346 -15.22 5.47 2.57
N ASN A 347 -15.34 6.78 2.78
CA ASN A 347 -15.21 7.36 4.11
C ASN A 347 -16.40 6.98 4.97
N ARG A 348 -16.25 5.88 5.71
CA ARG A 348 -17.16 5.49 6.80
C ARG A 348 -16.57 5.82 8.17
N ALA A 349 -15.25 5.87 8.28
CA ALA A 349 -14.57 6.35 9.47
C ALA A 349 -14.69 7.88 9.59
N ARG A 350 -14.66 8.39 10.82
CA ARG A 350 -14.74 9.83 11.09
C ARG A 350 -13.34 10.43 10.96
N LEU A 351 -12.93 10.73 9.72
CA LEU A 351 -11.57 11.18 9.40
C LEU A 351 -11.44 12.70 9.27
N ARG A 352 -12.31 13.46 9.95
CA ARG A 352 -12.21 14.91 10.01
C ARG A 352 -10.98 15.28 10.82
N VAL A 353 -10.19 16.22 10.31
CA VAL A 353 -9.02 16.75 11.03
C VAL A 353 -9.50 17.52 12.26
N VAL A 354 -9.00 17.15 13.43
CA VAL A 354 -9.27 17.83 14.70
C VAL A 354 -8.18 18.84 15.01
N SER A 355 -6.92 18.48 14.79
CA SER A 355 -5.79 19.37 15.04
C SER A 355 -4.60 19.04 14.15
N VAL A 356 -3.82 20.08 13.84
CA VAL A 356 -2.48 19.96 13.27
C VAL A 356 -1.54 20.76 14.16
N GLY A 357 -0.55 20.11 14.76
CA GLY A 357 0.39 20.73 15.70
C GLY A 357 1.83 20.34 15.40
N GLU A 358 2.74 21.30 15.54
CA GLU A 358 4.18 21.03 15.48
C GLU A 358 4.63 20.35 16.78
N LEU A 359 5.45 19.30 16.66
CA LEU A 359 5.96 18.56 17.81
C LEU A 359 7.20 19.21 18.45
N GLY A 360 7.79 20.22 17.82
CA GLY A 360 9.02 20.87 18.29
C GLY A 360 10.27 19.99 18.18
N LEU A 361 10.20 18.88 17.44
CA LEU A 361 11.28 17.92 17.27
C LEU A 361 11.52 17.66 15.78
N GLU A 362 12.78 17.43 15.44
CA GLU A 362 13.13 16.84 14.15
C GLU A 362 13.23 15.32 14.29
N LEU A 363 12.47 14.59 13.47
CA LEU A 363 12.43 13.14 13.52
C LEU A 363 13.00 12.52 12.24
N PRO A 364 13.61 11.32 12.32
CA PRO A 364 13.76 10.45 11.16
C PRO A 364 12.40 10.17 10.54
N MET A 365 12.25 10.55 9.27
CA MET A 365 11.05 10.33 8.48
C MET A 365 11.40 9.65 7.17
N TYR A 366 10.44 8.92 6.64
CA TYR A 366 10.58 8.05 5.48
C TYR A 366 9.52 8.42 4.43
N ASP A 367 9.83 8.15 3.18
CA ASP A 367 8.89 8.26 2.05
C ASP A 367 9.24 7.16 1.04
N ILE A 368 8.25 6.77 0.24
CA ILE A 368 8.35 5.67 -0.72
C ILE A 368 7.76 6.07 -2.06
N THR A 369 8.42 5.74 -3.17
CA THR A 369 7.79 5.86 -4.49
C THR A 369 7.02 4.59 -4.83
N THR A 370 5.83 4.72 -5.40
CA THR A 370 4.97 3.61 -5.82
C THR A 370 4.52 3.80 -7.26
N GLY A 371 4.15 2.72 -7.93
CA GLY A 371 3.63 2.79 -9.30
C GLY A 371 2.29 3.54 -9.44
N THR A 372 1.50 3.66 -8.37
CA THR A 372 0.21 4.38 -8.38
C THR A 372 0.32 5.85 -8.01
N GLY A 373 1.47 6.30 -7.48
CA GLY A 373 1.68 7.69 -7.03
C GLY A 373 1.07 8.02 -5.66
N ASP A 374 0.55 7.01 -4.96
CA ASP A 374 0.06 7.09 -3.59
C ASP A 374 0.17 5.72 -2.89
N PHE A 375 -0.06 5.70 -1.59
CA PHE A 375 -0.09 4.50 -0.75
C PHE A 375 -1.03 4.70 0.43
N ILE A 376 -1.41 3.61 1.11
CA ILE A 376 -2.23 3.69 2.32
C ILE A 376 -1.32 3.67 3.55
N ALA A 377 -1.33 4.77 4.31
CA ALA A 377 -0.54 4.92 5.53
C ALA A 377 -1.49 5.11 6.71
N ASP A 378 -1.47 4.19 7.65
CA ASP A 378 -2.38 4.12 8.79
C ASP A 378 -3.85 4.38 8.41
N GLY A 379 -4.28 3.66 7.37
CA GLY A 379 -5.63 3.72 6.84
C GLY A 379 -5.98 4.95 6.02
N VAL A 380 -5.12 5.95 5.87
CA VAL A 380 -5.39 7.13 5.02
C VAL A 380 -4.59 7.12 3.73
N VAL A 381 -5.13 7.73 2.67
CA VAL A 381 -4.45 7.83 1.37
C VAL A 381 -3.40 8.95 1.40
N SER A 382 -2.16 8.54 1.24
CA SER A 382 -0.95 9.37 1.38
C SER A 382 -0.22 9.52 0.04
N HIS A 383 0.22 10.74 -0.26
CA HIS A 383 0.93 11.04 -1.51
C HIS A 383 2.42 10.67 -1.41
N ASN A 384 3.06 10.32 -2.52
CA ASN A 384 4.52 10.18 -2.62
C ASN A 384 5.19 10.97 -3.76
N CYS A 385 6.52 11.02 -3.82
CA CYS A 385 7.23 11.79 -4.85
C CYS A 385 7.72 10.93 -6.03
N PHE A 386 7.01 10.94 -7.17
CA PHE A 386 7.35 10.11 -8.34
C PHE A 386 8.65 10.50 -9.10
N ALA A 387 9.14 11.74 -8.96
CA ALA A 387 10.27 12.26 -9.74
C ALA A 387 11.65 11.76 -9.28
N ARG A 388 11.73 11.19 -8.06
CA ARG A 388 12.99 10.88 -7.37
C ARG A 388 13.79 9.74 -7.99
N ARG A 389 13.11 8.74 -8.57
CA ARG A 389 13.76 7.59 -9.25
C ARG A 389 14.75 8.02 -10.34
N THR A 390 14.60 9.23 -10.89
CA THR A 390 15.49 9.69 -11.95
C THR A 390 16.93 9.98 -11.51
N HIS A 391 17.19 10.07 -10.20
CA HIS A 391 18.52 10.18 -9.60
C HIS A 391 19.24 8.84 -9.42
N GLU A 392 18.50 7.75 -9.19
CA GLU A 392 19.10 6.42 -9.06
C GLU A 392 19.79 5.97 -10.36
N TYR A 393 19.29 6.39 -11.53
CA TYR A 393 19.96 6.17 -12.82
C TYR A 393 21.31 6.89 -12.98
N LEU A 394 21.69 7.73 -12.02
CA LEU A 394 22.93 8.51 -12.02
C LEU A 394 23.87 8.08 -10.88
N ASP A 395 23.61 6.92 -10.25
CA ASP A 395 24.29 6.45 -9.04
C ASP A 395 24.21 7.46 -7.88
N LEU A 396 23.13 8.24 -7.84
CA LEU A 396 22.81 9.20 -6.79
C LEU A 396 21.58 8.73 -5.99
N ASP A 397 21.55 9.05 -4.69
CA ASP A 397 20.43 8.70 -3.81
C ASP A 397 19.12 9.45 -4.18
N ALA A 398 17.99 8.75 -4.10
CA ALA A 398 16.65 9.30 -4.35
C ALA A 398 16.18 10.26 -3.23
N GLY A 399 16.82 10.20 -2.06
CA GLY A 399 16.53 11.04 -0.89
C GLY A 399 17.29 12.37 -0.90
N ILE A 400 18.43 12.42 -0.20
CA ILE A 400 19.17 13.66 0.08
C ILE A 400 19.77 14.24 -1.21
N ASP A 401 20.29 13.38 -2.08
CA ASP A 401 20.97 13.81 -3.29
C ASP A 401 20.00 14.43 -4.31
N PHE A 402 18.77 13.92 -4.42
CA PHE A 402 17.74 14.53 -5.29
C PHE A 402 17.45 16.00 -4.97
N ASP A 403 17.50 16.36 -3.68
CA ASP A 403 17.17 17.72 -3.23
C ASP A 403 18.39 18.63 -3.11
N THR A 404 19.59 18.06 -3.03
CA THR A 404 20.83 18.82 -2.80
C THR A 404 21.78 18.82 -3.99
N LYS A 405 21.63 17.87 -4.93
CA LYS A 405 22.47 17.65 -6.10
C LYS A 405 21.62 17.74 -7.37
N VAL A 406 21.68 18.88 -8.06
CA VAL A 406 20.97 19.05 -9.34
C VAL A 406 21.94 18.76 -10.48
N VAL A 407 21.63 17.77 -11.31
CA VAL A 407 22.37 17.50 -12.54
C VAL A 407 21.88 18.45 -13.63
N VAL A 408 22.82 19.13 -14.27
CA VAL A 408 22.57 20.16 -15.28
C VAL A 408 23.20 19.70 -16.59
N LYS A 409 22.37 19.47 -17.61
CA LYS A 409 22.83 19.06 -18.94
C LYS A 409 23.23 20.31 -19.74
N LEU A 410 24.48 20.75 -19.60
CA LEU A 410 24.96 22.02 -20.17
C LEU A 410 24.78 22.11 -21.69
N ASN A 411 24.95 20.98 -22.39
CA ASN A 411 24.84 20.91 -23.85
C ASN A 411 23.41 20.60 -24.35
N ALA A 412 22.39 20.80 -23.51
CA ALA A 412 21.01 20.52 -23.89
C ALA A 412 20.55 21.32 -25.13
N PRO A 413 20.76 22.66 -25.22
CA PRO A 413 20.37 23.42 -26.41
C PRO A 413 20.97 22.92 -27.72
N GLU A 414 22.25 22.56 -27.71
CA GLU A 414 22.97 22.07 -28.89
C GLU A 414 22.46 20.68 -29.28
N LEU A 415 22.25 19.80 -28.31
CA LEU A 415 21.72 18.46 -28.55
C LEU A 415 20.31 18.48 -29.12
N VAL A 416 19.44 19.40 -28.67
CA VAL A 416 18.09 19.52 -29.25
C VAL A 416 18.19 19.80 -30.75
N ARG A 417 19.04 20.74 -31.17
CA ARG A 417 19.25 21.02 -32.61
C ARG A 417 19.74 19.79 -33.37
N VAL A 418 20.73 19.09 -32.82
CA VAL A 418 21.32 17.90 -33.45
C VAL A 418 20.31 16.76 -33.56
N GLU A 419 19.48 16.54 -32.53
CA GLU A 419 18.52 15.44 -32.49
C GLU A 419 17.30 15.69 -33.37
N LEU A 420 16.78 16.92 -33.38
CA LEU A 420 15.67 17.33 -34.26
C LEU A 420 16.07 17.30 -35.74
N ALA A 421 17.34 17.54 -36.06
CA ALA A 421 17.86 17.46 -37.43
C ALA A 421 18.05 16.04 -37.96
N ARG A 422 17.82 14.99 -37.14
CA ARG A 422 17.99 13.60 -37.58
C ARG A 422 16.90 13.24 -38.59
N PRO A 423 17.22 12.54 -39.70
CA PRO A 423 16.23 12.15 -40.71
C PRO A 423 15.08 11.25 -40.19
N ARG A 424 15.25 10.65 -39.03
CA ARG A 424 14.26 9.78 -38.39
C ARG A 424 13.29 10.52 -37.48
N TRP A 425 13.53 11.80 -37.19
CA TRP A 425 12.65 12.61 -36.36
C TRP A 425 11.45 13.06 -37.21
N ALA A 426 10.23 12.77 -36.75
CA ALA A 426 9.02 13.00 -37.53
C ALA A 426 8.25 14.25 -37.10
N GLY A 427 8.82 15.08 -36.23
CA GLY A 427 8.17 16.28 -35.71
C GLY A 427 7.21 15.99 -34.55
N GLU A 428 7.44 14.93 -33.79
CA GLU A 428 6.55 14.57 -32.70
C GLU A 428 6.52 15.62 -31.57
N HIS A 429 5.38 15.70 -30.88
CA HIS A 429 5.20 16.61 -29.75
C HIS A 429 6.17 16.29 -28.59
N ILE A 430 6.91 17.31 -28.15
CA ILE A 430 7.84 17.21 -27.02
C ILE A 430 7.28 17.92 -25.79
N ALA A 431 7.19 17.21 -24.66
CA ALA A 431 6.78 17.80 -23.39
C ALA A 431 7.97 18.10 -22.47
N MET A 432 7.96 19.28 -21.84
CA MET A 432 8.96 19.75 -20.88
C MET A 432 8.33 20.02 -19.52
N GLY A 433 9.14 19.93 -18.47
CA GLY A 433 8.66 20.10 -17.09
C GLY A 433 7.86 18.90 -16.55
N THR A 434 8.05 17.73 -17.15
CA THR A 434 7.29 16.51 -16.86
C THR A 434 7.85 15.72 -15.68
N ASN A 435 9.17 15.71 -15.51
CA ASN A 435 9.84 15.04 -14.39
C ASN A 435 10.20 16.04 -13.27
N VAL A 436 10.90 17.10 -13.63
CA VAL A 436 11.20 18.25 -12.75
C VAL A 436 10.95 19.54 -13.52
N ASP A 437 10.58 20.60 -12.82
CA ASP A 437 10.29 21.89 -13.45
C ASP A 437 11.50 22.39 -14.25
N CYS A 438 11.31 22.66 -15.54
CA CYS A 438 12.35 23.17 -16.42
C CYS A 438 12.70 24.64 -16.13
N TYR A 439 11.81 25.35 -15.42
CA TYR A 439 12.01 26.70 -14.89
C TYR A 439 12.28 26.72 -13.38
N GLN A 440 12.82 25.63 -12.83
CA GLN A 440 13.30 25.62 -11.44
C GLN A 440 14.42 26.65 -11.19
N ARG A 441 14.77 26.91 -9.93
CA ARG A 441 15.76 27.96 -9.56
C ARG A 441 17.09 27.87 -10.31
N ALA A 442 17.54 26.67 -10.66
CA ALA A 442 18.74 26.43 -11.46
C ALA A 442 18.71 27.19 -12.81
N GLU A 443 17.53 27.29 -13.44
CA GLU A 443 17.32 27.97 -14.72
C GLU A 443 17.61 29.47 -14.68
N GLY A 444 17.54 30.10 -13.49
CA GLY A 444 17.95 31.49 -13.31
C GLY A 444 19.44 31.71 -13.58
N ARG A 445 20.27 30.69 -13.25
CA ARG A 445 21.73 30.71 -13.46
C ARG A 445 22.11 30.15 -14.84
N TYR A 446 21.62 28.97 -15.19
CA TYR A 446 22.09 28.22 -16.35
C TYR A 446 21.46 28.66 -17.66
N ARG A 447 20.24 29.19 -17.64
CA ARG A 447 19.55 29.73 -18.82
C ARG A 447 19.53 28.77 -20.01
N LEU A 448 19.21 27.49 -19.77
CA LEU A 448 19.18 26.47 -20.82
C LEU A 448 17.89 26.55 -21.66
N MET A 449 16.79 26.99 -21.05
CA MET A 449 15.49 27.03 -21.73
C MET A 449 15.45 27.94 -22.97
N PRO A 450 16.00 29.17 -22.98
CA PRO A 450 16.03 30.00 -24.18
C PRO A 450 16.67 29.29 -25.39
N GLY A 451 17.79 28.59 -25.16
CA GLY A 451 18.45 27.85 -26.22
C GLY A 451 17.66 26.63 -26.72
N ILE A 452 16.98 25.93 -25.81
CA ILE A 452 16.09 24.80 -26.14
C ILE A 452 14.88 25.28 -26.94
N LEU A 453 14.23 26.36 -26.49
CA LEU A 453 13.06 26.94 -27.16
C LEU A 453 13.41 27.46 -28.54
N ALA A 454 14.56 28.14 -28.70
CA ALA A 454 15.04 28.57 -30.00
C ALA A 454 15.26 27.38 -30.94
N ALA A 455 15.87 26.29 -30.44
CA ALA A 455 16.06 25.08 -31.24
C ALA A 455 14.72 24.43 -31.69
N LEU A 456 13.71 24.41 -30.82
CA LEU A 456 12.38 23.89 -31.14
C LEU A 456 11.65 24.78 -32.17
N ARG A 457 11.71 26.11 -32.01
CA ARG A 457 11.18 27.09 -32.97
C ARG A 457 11.83 26.93 -34.34
N ASP A 458 13.16 26.90 -34.40
CA ASP A 458 13.92 26.82 -35.65
C ASP A 458 13.59 25.53 -36.41
N ALA A 459 13.36 24.42 -35.68
CA ALA A 459 12.92 23.14 -36.23
C ALA A 459 11.41 23.05 -36.48
N ARG A 460 10.63 24.07 -36.12
CA ARG A 460 9.16 24.09 -36.16
C ARG A 460 8.51 22.92 -35.42
N ASN A 461 9.15 22.43 -34.36
CA ASN A 461 8.70 21.23 -33.66
C ASN A 461 7.66 21.57 -32.59
N PRO A 462 6.50 20.89 -32.54
CA PRO A 462 5.47 21.17 -31.55
C PRO A 462 5.94 20.80 -30.14
N PHE A 463 5.57 21.61 -29.14
CA PHE A 463 5.97 21.35 -27.76
C PHE A 463 4.99 21.87 -26.72
N SER A 464 5.12 21.33 -25.51
CA SER A 464 4.43 21.84 -24.33
C SER A 464 5.35 22.01 -23.14
N ILE A 465 5.03 22.99 -22.31
CA ILE A 465 5.72 23.27 -21.05
C ILE A 465 4.71 23.09 -19.92
N LEU A 466 5.07 22.33 -18.89
CA LEU A 466 4.40 22.34 -17.60
C LEU A 466 5.34 23.02 -16.59
N THR A 467 4.90 24.10 -15.96
CA THR A 467 5.76 24.82 -15.01
C THR A 467 5.01 25.41 -13.83
N LYS A 468 5.74 25.59 -12.72
CA LYS A 468 5.36 26.36 -11.53
C LYS A 468 6.21 27.64 -11.39
N GLY A 469 7.25 27.78 -12.20
CA GLY A 469 8.22 28.87 -12.12
C GLY A 469 7.78 30.11 -12.90
N THR A 470 7.97 31.28 -12.30
CA THR A 470 7.72 32.57 -12.96
C THR A 470 8.72 32.88 -14.07
N LEU A 471 9.83 32.14 -14.15
CA LEU A 471 10.85 32.33 -15.19
C LEU A 471 10.34 32.06 -16.61
N VAL A 472 9.19 31.40 -16.77
CA VAL A 472 8.53 31.28 -18.07
C VAL A 472 8.23 32.63 -18.71
N LEU A 473 7.97 33.68 -17.90
CA LEU A 473 7.71 35.03 -18.38
C LEU A 473 8.94 35.68 -19.02
N ARG A 474 10.15 35.27 -18.63
CA ARG A 474 11.41 35.75 -19.26
C ARG A 474 11.48 35.34 -20.73
N ASP A 475 10.91 34.19 -21.05
CA ASP A 475 11.00 33.60 -22.39
C ASP A 475 9.70 33.82 -23.19
N LEU A 476 8.82 34.73 -22.73
CA LEU A 476 7.49 34.99 -23.32
C LEU A 476 7.56 35.34 -24.81
N ASP A 477 8.48 36.22 -25.21
CA ASP A 477 8.58 36.64 -26.61
C ASP A 477 9.04 35.47 -27.50
N LEU A 478 9.97 34.64 -27.02
CA LEU A 478 10.40 33.44 -27.73
C LEU A 478 9.29 32.39 -27.84
N LEU A 479 8.43 32.27 -26.81
CA LEU A 479 7.24 31.42 -26.87
C LEU A 479 6.22 31.94 -27.89
N ARG A 480 6.04 33.26 -28.00
CA ARG A 480 5.18 33.87 -29.03
C ARG A 480 5.70 33.60 -30.43
N GLU A 481 6.99 33.85 -30.67
CA GLU A 481 7.64 33.52 -31.95
C GLU A 481 7.53 32.03 -32.29
N SER A 482 7.66 31.16 -31.29
CA SER A 482 7.48 29.71 -31.48
C SER A 482 6.06 29.36 -31.91
N ALA A 483 5.05 29.99 -31.31
CA ALA A 483 3.64 29.77 -31.62
C ALA A 483 3.25 30.24 -33.04
N GLU A 484 4.04 31.10 -33.69
CA GLU A 484 3.83 31.49 -35.08
C GLU A 484 4.19 30.38 -36.08
N VAL A 485 5.04 29.44 -35.69
CA VAL A 485 5.60 28.42 -36.59
C VAL A 485 5.23 26.98 -36.24
N THR A 486 4.70 26.72 -35.03
CA THR A 486 4.33 25.38 -34.57
C THR A 486 3.35 25.44 -33.38
N ASP A 487 2.79 24.30 -32.98
CA ASP A 487 1.89 24.21 -31.83
C ASP A 487 2.67 24.33 -30.51
N VAL A 488 2.30 25.33 -29.70
CA VAL A 488 2.91 25.60 -28.40
C VAL A 488 1.83 25.63 -27.31
N ALA A 489 2.00 24.80 -26.28
CA ALA A 489 1.13 24.81 -25.11
C ALA A 489 1.91 25.11 -23.82
N VAL A 490 1.57 26.20 -23.14
CA VAL A 490 2.12 26.54 -21.82
C VAL A 490 1.07 26.22 -20.76
N ASN A 491 1.40 25.26 -19.89
CA ASN A 491 0.55 24.77 -18.82
C ASN A 491 1.14 25.21 -17.49
N LEU A 492 0.32 25.89 -16.68
CA LEU A 492 0.72 26.35 -15.36
C LEU A 492 0.12 25.42 -14.32
N SER A 493 0.96 24.87 -13.45
CA SER A 493 0.48 24.18 -12.26
C SER A 493 0.19 25.22 -11.18
N ILE A 494 -1.03 25.77 -11.22
CA ILE A 494 -1.51 26.80 -10.29
C ILE A 494 -2.38 26.13 -9.22
N GLY A 495 -2.02 26.30 -7.94
CA GLY A 495 -2.94 25.99 -6.85
C GLY A 495 -3.89 27.16 -6.64
N SER A 496 -5.18 26.99 -6.97
CA SER A 496 -6.22 28.00 -6.72
C SER A 496 -7.13 27.60 -5.54
N VAL A 497 -7.67 28.61 -4.86
CA VAL A 497 -8.76 28.48 -3.86
C VAL A 497 -10.07 29.07 -4.37
N ASP A 498 -10.06 29.69 -5.55
CA ASP A 498 -11.24 30.24 -6.20
C ASP A 498 -11.99 29.07 -6.86
N ALA A 499 -13.27 28.89 -6.50
CA ALA A 499 -14.09 27.83 -7.06
C ALA A 499 -14.44 28.05 -8.55
N THR A 500 -14.12 29.23 -9.09
CA THR A 500 -14.38 29.63 -10.48
C THR A 500 -13.17 29.47 -11.41
N VAL A 501 -11.99 29.16 -10.86
CA VAL A 501 -10.75 28.81 -11.60
C VAL A 501 -10.55 27.30 -11.54
#